data_AF-W2RLZ8-F1
#
_entry.id   AF-W2RLZ8-F1
#
_cell.length_a   1.000
_cell.length_b   1.000
_cell.length_c   1.000
_cell.angle_alpha   90.00
_cell.angle_beta   90.00
_cell.angle_gamma   90.00
#
_symmetry.space_group_name_H-M   'P 1'
#
loop_
_entity.id
_entity.type
_entity.pdbx_description
1 polymer ?
#
loop_
_entity_poly.entity_id
_entity_poly.type
_entity_poly.pdbx_seq_one_letter_code
_entity_poly.pdbx_strand_id
1 'polypeptide(L)'
;MPQIVPADGIWGQTGPPSFHQVFAHVWRFPKKDYGMDGKSAVLGDCQKIIVLFPPSSHNLRLMQAECRNQAKLARLMPRLEYGLIDTLNSSNIVFIPSGWAHATFTTRGGFLMSIDCATKTTVWTFSQYLKHHLYHELDAKQQNKCLFLFLDCLQHTITSYELVLASRSWCNVEDLLKGIVDNLWRRTASRIWHTAAEENPKALWDDGRGNKDMTTRQFGEQYLSWLDAEMIGLRRGRQALL
;
A
#
# COMPACT_ATOMS: atom_id res chain seq x y z
N MET A 1 -3.57 -31.06 24.45
CA MET A 1 -4.72 -30.53 23.68
C MET A 1 -4.95 -29.10 24.13
N PRO A 2 -4.83 -28.09 23.25
CA PRO A 2 -5.03 -26.72 23.66
C PRO A 2 -6.52 -26.46 23.88
N GLN A 3 -6.87 -25.92 25.05
CA GLN A 3 -8.23 -25.52 25.41
C GLN A 3 -8.64 -24.31 24.58
N ILE A 4 -9.76 -24.46 23.86
CA ILE A 4 -10.45 -23.37 23.18
C ILE A 4 -11.18 -22.57 24.26
N VAL A 5 -10.78 -21.32 24.46
CA VAL A 5 -11.50 -20.36 25.31
C VAL A 5 -12.71 -19.85 24.52
N PRO A 6 -13.94 -19.88 25.07
CA PRO A 6 -15.13 -19.45 24.35
C PRO A 6 -15.16 -17.92 24.17
N ALA A 7 -15.67 -17.48 23.02
CA ALA A 7 -15.74 -16.10 22.59
C ALA A 7 -16.93 -15.35 23.23
N ASP A 8 -17.09 -15.44 24.55
CA ASP A 8 -18.28 -14.98 25.27
C ASP A 8 -18.24 -13.50 25.68
N GLY A 9 -17.46 -12.67 24.97
CA GLY A 9 -17.31 -11.24 25.27
C GLY A 9 -18.14 -10.29 24.39
N ILE A 10 -18.70 -10.76 23.26
CA ILE A 10 -19.31 -9.88 22.23
C ILE A 10 -20.82 -10.13 22.08
N TRP A 11 -21.34 -11.24 22.60
CA TRP A 11 -22.73 -11.69 22.37
C TRP A 11 -23.70 -11.37 23.53
N GLY A 12 -23.36 -10.42 24.40
CA GLY A 12 -24.20 -10.02 25.54
C GLY A 12 -25.46 -9.22 25.19
N GLN A 13 -25.78 -9.03 23.90
CA GLN A 13 -27.02 -8.41 23.46
C GLN A 13 -27.90 -9.46 22.79
N THR A 14 -29.12 -9.63 23.29
CA THR A 14 -30.11 -10.65 22.89
C THR A 14 -30.76 -10.40 21.52
N GLY A 15 -30.07 -9.70 20.62
CA GLY A 15 -30.52 -9.44 19.25
C GLY A 15 -29.37 -9.59 18.25
N PRO A 16 -29.66 -9.85 16.96
CA PRO A 16 -28.63 -9.86 15.94
C PRO A 16 -27.90 -8.50 15.97
N PRO A 17 -26.56 -8.47 15.99
CA PRO A 17 -25.82 -7.22 16.02
C PRO A 17 -26.26 -6.37 14.83
N SER A 18 -26.52 -5.10 15.09
CA SER A 18 -26.89 -4.16 14.02
C SER A 18 -25.79 -4.14 12.96
N PHE A 19 -26.18 -3.87 11.71
CA PHE A 19 -25.23 -3.69 10.60
C PHE A 19 -24.06 -2.76 10.99
N HIS A 20 -24.31 -1.74 11.80
CA HIS A 20 -23.28 -0.81 12.28
C HIS A 20 -22.29 -1.43 13.29
N GLN A 21 -22.74 -2.32 14.18
CA GLN A 21 -21.89 -2.97 15.19
C GLN A 21 -20.94 -4.01 14.57
N VAL A 22 -21.41 -4.74 13.55
CA VAL A 22 -20.58 -5.70 12.81
C VAL A 22 -19.47 -4.98 12.04
N PHE A 23 -19.76 -3.80 11.48
CA PHE A 23 -18.83 -3.05 10.63
C PHE A 23 -17.66 -2.44 11.38
N ALA A 24 -17.76 -2.25 12.71
CA ALA A 24 -16.69 -1.69 13.53
C ALA A 24 -15.46 -2.62 13.67
N HIS A 25 -15.56 -3.91 13.33
CA HIS A 25 -14.51 -4.90 13.59
C HIS A 25 -13.90 -5.56 12.35
N VAL A 26 -14.42 -5.27 11.14
CA VAL A 26 -14.03 -6.02 9.93
C VAL A 26 -13.50 -5.15 8.79
N TRP A 27 -13.11 -3.90 9.09
CA TRP A 27 -12.43 -3.06 8.11
C TRP A 27 -10.96 -3.45 7.98
N ARG A 28 -10.59 -3.98 6.82
CA ARG A 28 -9.20 -4.30 6.47
C ARG A 28 -8.75 -3.28 5.44
N PHE A 29 -8.33 -2.11 5.93
CA PHE A 29 -7.67 -1.17 5.05
C PHE A 29 -6.64 -0.27 5.74
N PRO A 30 -5.34 -0.44 5.42
CA PRO A 30 -4.69 -1.65 4.95
C PRO A 30 -3.67 -2.07 6.00
N LYS A 31 -4.16 -2.57 7.14
CA LYS A 31 -3.27 -3.09 8.19
C LYS A 31 -2.60 -4.42 7.83
N LYS A 32 -3.09 -5.17 6.83
CA LYS A 32 -2.53 -6.49 6.46
C LYS A 32 -2.07 -6.61 5.01
N ASP A 33 -2.77 -5.98 4.08
CA ASP A 33 -2.52 -6.24 2.66
C ASP A 33 -1.58 -5.19 2.05
N TYR A 34 -1.17 -4.17 2.84
CA TYR A 34 -0.24 -3.09 2.48
C TYR A 34 -0.58 -2.34 1.18
N GLY A 35 -1.80 -2.48 0.63
CA GLY A 35 -2.17 -1.91 -0.66
C GLY A 35 -1.77 -2.76 -1.86
N MET A 36 -1.41 -4.03 -1.67
CA MET A 36 -1.14 -5.00 -2.74
C MET A 36 -2.43 -5.45 -3.45
N ASP A 37 -2.28 -6.06 -4.63
CA ASP A 37 -3.39 -6.72 -5.33
C ASP A 37 -3.73 -8.03 -4.59
N GLY A 38 -5.03 -8.33 -4.43
CA GLY A 38 -5.50 -9.50 -3.70
C GLY A 38 -6.40 -10.39 -4.56
N LYS A 39 -6.23 -11.70 -4.48
CA LYS A 39 -7.22 -12.68 -4.96
C LYS A 39 -7.74 -13.49 -3.80
N SER A 40 -9.06 -13.59 -3.68
CA SER A 40 -9.71 -14.30 -2.60
C SER A 40 -10.77 -15.26 -3.13
N ALA A 41 -10.76 -16.49 -2.62
CA ALA A 41 -11.70 -17.55 -2.93
C ALA A 41 -12.16 -18.22 -1.64
N VAL A 42 -13.41 -18.63 -1.56
CA VAL A 42 -13.94 -19.36 -0.40
C VAL A 42 -14.18 -20.83 -0.76
N LEU A 43 -14.06 -21.71 0.23
CA LEU A 43 -14.22 -23.16 0.05
C LEU A 43 -15.45 -23.69 0.80
N GLY A 44 -16.04 -24.75 0.25
CA GLY A 44 -17.22 -25.41 0.78
C GLY A 44 -18.45 -24.50 0.72
N ASP A 45 -19.22 -24.48 1.80
CA ASP A 45 -20.44 -23.66 1.88
C ASP A 45 -20.19 -22.24 2.42
N CYS A 46 -18.94 -21.80 2.49
CA CYS A 46 -18.62 -20.48 3.00
C CYS A 46 -19.25 -19.40 2.12
N GLN A 47 -19.86 -18.40 2.75
CA GLN A 47 -20.43 -17.24 2.07
C GLN A 47 -19.98 -15.97 2.78
N LYS A 48 -19.59 -14.98 1.97
CA LYS A 48 -19.18 -13.66 2.45
C LYS A 48 -19.82 -12.56 1.61
N ILE A 49 -20.17 -11.46 2.24
CA ILE A 49 -20.44 -10.19 1.55
C ILE A 49 -19.14 -9.40 1.57
N ILE A 50 -18.69 -8.90 0.43
CA ILE A 50 -17.55 -8.00 0.33
C ILE A 50 -18.02 -6.62 -0.07
N VAL A 51 -17.50 -5.60 0.61
CA VAL A 51 -17.71 -4.20 0.28
C VAL A 51 -16.36 -3.62 -0.14
N LEU A 52 -16.32 -2.97 -1.29
CA LEU A 52 -15.10 -2.48 -1.96
C LEU A 52 -15.25 -0.99 -2.29
N PHE A 53 -14.21 -0.21 -2.08
CA PHE A 53 -14.14 1.21 -2.46
C PHE A 53 -12.80 1.51 -3.14
N PRO A 54 -12.80 2.22 -4.29
CA PRO A 54 -11.56 2.50 -5.00
C PRO A 54 -10.68 3.52 -4.25
N PRO A 55 -9.35 3.50 -4.49
CA PRO A 55 -8.40 4.48 -3.97
C PRO A 55 -8.50 5.83 -4.68
N SER A 56 -9.69 6.44 -4.74
CA SER A 56 -9.81 7.82 -5.24
C SER A 56 -9.10 8.77 -4.28
N SER A 57 -8.57 9.89 -4.78
CA SER A 57 -7.95 10.90 -3.92
C SER A 57 -8.92 11.42 -2.84
N HIS A 58 -10.22 11.47 -3.15
CA HIS A 58 -11.26 11.78 -2.17
C HIS A 58 -11.32 10.72 -1.07
N ASN A 59 -11.47 9.44 -1.44
CA ASN A 59 -11.53 8.33 -0.48
C ASN A 59 -10.26 8.24 0.38
N LEU A 60 -9.08 8.40 -0.21
CA LEU A 60 -7.80 8.35 0.50
C LEU A 60 -7.67 9.49 1.53
N ARG A 61 -8.08 10.73 1.18
CA ARG A 61 -8.11 11.86 2.13
C ARG A 61 -9.08 11.61 3.27
N LEU A 62 -10.28 11.09 2.97
CA LEU A 62 -11.25 10.74 4.01
C LEU A 62 -10.69 9.67 4.97
N MET A 63 -10.02 8.66 4.43
CA MET A 63 -9.40 7.61 5.24
C MET A 63 -8.28 8.13 6.13
N GLN A 64 -7.46 9.04 5.62
CA GLN A 64 -6.42 9.72 6.40
C GLN A 64 -7.03 10.56 7.53
N ALA A 65 -8.12 11.30 7.26
CA ALA A 65 -8.77 12.14 8.26
C ALA A 65 -9.36 11.35 9.43
N GLU A 66 -9.76 10.09 9.21
CA GLU A 66 -10.29 9.20 10.26
C GLU A 66 -9.24 8.22 10.79
N CYS A 67 -7.95 8.46 10.51
CA CYS A 67 -6.82 7.67 10.99
C CYS A 67 -6.94 7.33 12.48
N ARG A 68 -6.72 6.05 12.84
CA ARG A 68 -6.82 5.49 14.21
C ARG A 68 -8.22 5.47 14.84
N ASN A 69 -9.28 5.79 14.10
CA ASN A 69 -10.65 5.63 14.59
C ASN A 69 -11.15 4.18 14.45
N GLN A 70 -11.56 3.54 15.55
CA GLN A 70 -12.08 2.17 15.54
C GLN A 70 -13.44 2.06 14.80
N ALA A 71 -14.22 3.14 14.78
CA ALA A 71 -15.48 3.22 14.04
C ALA A 71 -15.33 3.86 12.64
N LYS A 72 -14.09 3.91 12.11
CA LYS A 72 -13.75 4.56 10.83
C LYS A 72 -14.70 4.15 9.70
N LEU A 73 -14.93 2.85 9.51
CA LEU A 73 -15.75 2.37 8.39
C LEU A 73 -17.18 2.89 8.46
N ALA A 74 -17.87 2.71 9.60
CA ALA A 74 -19.26 3.15 9.75
C ALA A 74 -19.42 4.67 9.48
N ARG A 75 -18.40 5.46 9.87
CA ARG A 75 -18.37 6.91 9.64
C ARG A 75 -18.04 7.29 8.20
N LEU A 76 -17.16 6.52 7.54
CA LEU A 76 -16.69 6.81 6.19
C LEU A 76 -17.65 6.30 5.12
N MET A 77 -18.29 5.16 5.33
CA MET A 77 -19.06 4.46 4.31
C MET A 77 -20.10 5.35 3.59
N PRO A 78 -20.86 6.24 4.26
CA PRO A 78 -21.80 7.13 3.58
C PRO A 78 -21.15 8.24 2.74
N ARG A 79 -19.85 8.46 2.91
CA ARG A 79 -19.06 9.55 2.31
C ARG A 79 -18.05 9.05 1.27
N LEU A 80 -17.79 7.73 1.24
CA LEU A 80 -16.90 7.10 0.27
C LEU A 80 -17.62 7.00 -1.08
N GLU A 81 -16.90 7.32 -2.14
CA GLU A 81 -17.40 7.28 -3.50
C GLU A 81 -17.20 5.90 -4.13
N TYR A 82 -18.11 5.53 -5.04
CA TYR A 82 -18.01 4.35 -5.92
C TYR A 82 -17.91 3.01 -5.18
N GLY A 83 -18.68 2.85 -4.10
CA GLY A 83 -18.76 1.58 -3.38
C GLY A 83 -19.36 0.45 -4.21
N LEU A 84 -18.71 -0.71 -4.21
CA LEU A 84 -19.24 -1.97 -4.76
C LEU A 84 -19.54 -2.94 -3.62
N ILE A 85 -20.65 -3.67 -3.75
CA ILE A 85 -21.02 -4.75 -2.83
C ILE A 85 -21.18 -6.00 -3.66
N ASP A 86 -20.51 -7.08 -3.26
CA ASP A 86 -20.59 -8.36 -3.94
C ASP A 86 -20.68 -9.53 -2.93
N THR A 87 -21.13 -10.69 -3.39
CA THR A 87 -21.20 -11.92 -2.60
C THR A 87 -20.15 -12.92 -3.09
N LEU A 88 -19.24 -13.28 -2.20
CA LEU A 88 -18.22 -14.31 -2.42
C LEU A 88 -18.74 -15.65 -1.89
N ASN A 89 -18.82 -16.65 -2.76
CA ASN A 89 -19.18 -18.03 -2.46
C ASN A 89 -18.28 -19.00 -3.25
N SER A 90 -18.48 -20.31 -3.13
CA SER A 90 -17.59 -21.30 -3.76
C SER A 90 -17.66 -21.36 -5.28
N SER A 91 -18.61 -20.66 -5.93
CA SER A 91 -18.70 -20.56 -7.38
C SER A 91 -17.91 -19.39 -7.99
N ASN A 92 -17.35 -18.49 -7.17
CA ASN A 92 -16.65 -17.32 -7.66
C ASN A 92 -15.36 -16.99 -6.89
N ILE A 93 -14.54 -16.14 -7.51
CA ILE A 93 -13.28 -15.62 -6.97
C ILE A 93 -13.38 -14.11 -7.07
N VAL A 94 -12.99 -13.40 -6.01
CA VAL A 94 -12.90 -11.93 -6.04
C VAL A 94 -11.45 -11.51 -6.25
N PHE A 95 -11.25 -10.62 -7.22
CA PHE A 95 -10.00 -9.88 -7.38
C PHE A 95 -10.18 -8.48 -6.80
N ILE A 96 -9.32 -8.09 -5.87
CA ILE A 96 -9.29 -6.80 -5.21
C ILE A 96 -8.05 -6.08 -5.75
N PRO A 97 -8.21 -5.03 -6.57
CA PRO A 97 -7.06 -4.31 -7.09
C PRO A 97 -6.32 -3.59 -5.96
N SER A 98 -5.03 -3.34 -6.19
CA SER A 98 -4.17 -2.60 -5.26
C SER A 98 -4.83 -1.31 -4.76
N GLY A 99 -4.74 -1.09 -3.45
CA GLY A 99 -5.25 0.10 -2.76
C GLY A 99 -6.76 0.22 -2.65
N TRP A 100 -7.54 -0.80 -3.04
CA TRP A 100 -8.97 -0.77 -2.77
C TRP A 100 -9.27 -1.02 -1.30
N ALA A 101 -10.06 -0.13 -0.72
CA ALA A 101 -10.55 -0.28 0.64
C ALA A 101 -11.66 -1.31 0.70
N HIS A 102 -11.56 -2.24 1.65
CA HIS A 102 -12.53 -3.32 1.72
C HIS A 102 -12.88 -3.78 3.12
N ALA A 103 -14.12 -4.26 3.23
CA ALA A 103 -14.67 -4.98 4.38
C ALA A 103 -15.26 -6.29 3.90
N THR A 104 -15.18 -7.34 4.72
CA THR A 104 -15.83 -8.62 4.45
C THR A 104 -16.73 -9.01 5.60
N PHE A 105 -17.96 -9.38 5.32
CA PHE A 105 -18.88 -9.95 6.31
C PHE A 105 -19.08 -11.43 6.00
N THR A 106 -19.01 -12.30 7.00
CA THR A 106 -19.23 -13.74 6.80
C THR A 106 -20.68 -14.07 7.12
N THR A 107 -21.47 -14.38 6.11
CA THR A 107 -22.87 -14.80 6.26
C THR A 107 -22.98 -16.30 6.56
N ARG A 108 -22.02 -17.09 6.06
CA ARG A 108 -21.90 -18.53 6.37
C ARG A 108 -20.44 -18.91 6.60
N GLY A 109 -20.18 -19.54 7.74
CA GLY A 109 -18.83 -19.94 8.16
C GLY A 109 -18.17 -20.93 7.20
N GLY A 110 -16.83 -20.94 7.20
CA GLY A 110 -16.02 -21.86 6.41
C GLY A 110 -14.63 -21.29 6.13
N PHE A 111 -13.98 -21.75 5.06
CA PHE A 111 -12.58 -21.41 4.76
C PHE A 111 -12.47 -20.33 3.68
N LEU A 112 -11.53 -19.41 3.87
CA LEU A 112 -11.11 -18.40 2.89
C LEU A 112 -9.66 -18.65 2.54
N MET A 113 -9.37 -18.73 1.24
CA MET A 113 -8.02 -18.71 0.72
C MET A 113 -7.79 -17.36 0.05
N SER A 114 -6.71 -16.67 0.42
CA SER A 114 -6.31 -15.41 -0.19
C SER A 114 -4.84 -15.43 -0.56
N ILE A 115 -4.50 -14.80 -1.67
CA ILE A 115 -3.13 -14.50 -2.07
C ILE A 115 -3.04 -13.01 -2.37
N ASP A 116 -2.02 -12.37 -1.78
CA ASP A 116 -1.66 -11.01 -2.10
C ASP A 116 -0.42 -11.02 -2.98
N CYS A 117 -0.41 -10.21 -4.03
CA CYS A 117 0.72 -10.07 -4.93
C CYS A 117 0.98 -8.61 -5.30
N ALA A 118 2.24 -8.31 -5.59
CA ALA A 118 2.63 -7.08 -6.24
C ALA A 118 2.66 -7.31 -7.76
N THR A 119 2.02 -6.42 -8.49
CA THR A 119 2.06 -6.32 -9.94
C THR A 119 2.80 -5.04 -10.35
N LYS A 120 3.15 -4.90 -11.63
CA LYS A 120 3.75 -3.66 -12.14
C LYS A 120 2.89 -2.41 -11.90
N THR A 121 1.57 -2.57 -11.75
CA THR A 121 0.66 -1.45 -11.45
C THR A 121 0.59 -1.09 -9.98
N THR A 122 1.02 -1.98 -9.08
CA THR A 122 0.95 -1.77 -7.63
C THR A 122 1.79 -0.57 -7.19
N VAL A 123 2.94 -0.29 -7.83
CA VAL A 123 3.86 0.80 -7.44
C VAL A 123 3.17 2.17 -7.38
N TRP A 124 2.26 2.44 -8.32
CA TRP A 124 1.53 3.70 -8.37
C TRP A 124 0.56 3.82 -7.20
N THR A 125 -0.23 2.78 -6.97
CA THR A 125 -1.15 2.72 -5.84
C THR A 125 -0.41 2.87 -4.51
N PHE A 126 0.72 2.18 -4.36
CA PHE A 126 1.57 2.27 -3.19
C PHE A 126 2.09 3.70 -2.96
N SER A 127 2.46 4.40 -4.04
CA SER A 127 2.83 5.81 -3.96
C SER A 127 1.69 6.69 -3.46
N GLN A 128 0.43 6.43 -3.86
CA GLN A 128 -0.72 7.17 -3.35
C GLN A 128 -0.93 6.90 -1.86
N TYR A 129 -0.77 5.66 -1.44
CA TYR A 129 -0.87 5.27 -0.03
C TYR A 129 0.14 6.01 0.85
N LEU A 130 1.40 6.07 0.39
CA LEU A 130 2.49 6.80 1.05
C LEU A 130 2.25 8.32 1.05
N LYS A 131 1.85 8.89 -0.09
CA LYS A 131 1.54 10.32 -0.23
C LYS A 131 0.44 10.79 0.71
N HIS A 132 -0.59 9.97 0.91
CA HIS A 132 -1.68 10.28 1.84
C HIS A 132 -1.36 9.91 3.30
N HIS A 133 -0.09 9.60 3.62
CA HIS A 133 0.40 9.26 4.96
C HIS A 133 -0.38 8.14 5.65
N LEU A 134 -1.06 7.29 4.87
CA LEU A 134 -1.90 6.23 5.44
C LEU A 134 -1.04 5.15 6.13
N TYR A 135 0.23 5.02 5.74
CA TYR A 135 1.19 4.15 6.41
C TYR A 135 1.43 4.51 7.88
N HIS A 136 1.14 5.74 8.34
CA HIS A 136 1.26 6.14 9.75
C HIS A 136 0.25 5.43 10.69
N GLU A 137 -0.71 4.70 10.12
CA GLU A 137 -1.61 3.80 10.85
C GLU A 137 -0.95 2.49 11.28
N LEU A 138 0.20 2.17 10.69
CA LEU A 138 0.98 0.98 10.96
C LEU A 138 1.95 1.22 12.11
N ASP A 139 2.37 0.16 12.80
CA ASP A 139 3.49 0.25 13.74
C ASP A 139 4.82 0.50 13.00
N ALA A 140 5.87 0.92 13.72
CA ALA A 140 7.15 1.28 13.11
C ALA A 140 7.76 0.15 12.25
N LYS A 141 7.59 -1.11 12.66
CA LYS A 141 8.11 -2.27 11.91
C LYS A 141 7.35 -2.44 10.60
N GLN A 142 6.03 -2.32 10.64
CA GLN A 142 5.16 -2.39 9.47
C GLN A 142 5.31 -1.18 8.54
N GLN A 143 5.54 0.02 9.08
CA GLN A 143 5.89 1.21 8.30
C GLN A 143 7.17 0.97 7.50
N ASN A 144 8.21 0.44 8.14
CA ASN A 144 9.46 0.13 7.45
C ASN A 144 9.24 -0.93 6.35
N LYS A 145 8.48 -2.00 6.66
CA LYS A 145 8.10 -3.00 5.65
C LYS A 145 7.36 -2.38 4.46
N CYS A 146 6.46 -1.43 4.71
CA CYS A 146 5.74 -0.71 3.67
C CYS A 146 6.72 0.05 2.74
N LEU A 147 7.69 0.76 3.32
CA LEU A 147 8.71 1.48 2.54
C LEU A 147 9.59 0.56 1.69
N PHE A 148 9.94 -0.63 2.18
CA PHE A 148 10.68 -1.62 1.39
C PHE A 148 9.82 -2.29 0.32
N LEU A 149 8.55 -2.59 0.60
CA LEU A 149 7.62 -3.10 -0.41
C LEU A 149 7.43 -2.11 -1.57
N PHE A 150 7.43 -0.80 -1.29
CA PHE A 150 7.44 0.22 -2.34
C PHE A 150 8.68 0.09 -3.25
N LEU A 151 9.87 -0.08 -2.67
CA LEU A 151 11.11 -0.28 -3.43
C LEU A 151 11.09 -1.57 -4.24
N ASP A 152 10.55 -2.67 -3.69
CA ASP A 152 10.41 -3.93 -4.43
C ASP A 152 9.46 -3.77 -5.63
N CYS A 153 8.32 -3.10 -5.44
CA CYS A 153 7.39 -2.77 -6.52
C CYS A 153 8.03 -1.87 -7.58
N LEU A 154 8.83 -0.89 -7.14
CA LEU A 154 9.56 0.02 -8.02
C LEU A 154 10.58 -0.73 -8.88
N GLN A 155 11.43 -1.56 -8.27
CA GLN A 155 12.39 -2.40 -8.98
C GLN A 155 11.67 -3.30 -9.99
N HIS A 156 10.58 -3.96 -9.59
CA HIS A 156 9.82 -4.82 -10.50
C HIS A 156 9.25 -4.04 -11.71
N THR A 157 8.75 -2.83 -11.47
CA THR A 157 8.21 -1.94 -12.51
C THR A 157 9.31 -1.51 -13.48
N ILE A 158 10.50 -1.17 -12.98
CA ILE A 158 11.67 -0.83 -13.78
C ILE A 158 12.12 -2.01 -14.65
N THR A 159 12.25 -3.21 -14.05
CA THR A 159 12.65 -4.43 -14.79
C THR A 159 11.62 -4.87 -15.84
N SER A 160 10.38 -4.41 -15.69
CA SER A 160 9.31 -4.63 -16.67
C SER A 160 9.27 -3.55 -17.77
N TYR A 161 10.27 -2.67 -17.83
CA TYR A 161 10.39 -1.55 -18.79
C TYR A 161 9.29 -0.49 -18.68
N GLU A 162 8.62 -0.37 -17.52
CA GLU A 162 7.56 0.61 -17.27
C GLU A 162 8.11 1.88 -16.59
N LEU A 163 9.19 2.47 -17.15
CA LEU A 163 9.94 3.56 -16.52
C LEU A 163 9.10 4.82 -16.25
N VAL A 164 8.12 5.12 -17.11
CA VAL A 164 7.20 6.25 -16.91
C VAL A 164 6.39 6.06 -15.63
N LEU A 165 5.88 4.85 -15.41
CA LEU A 165 5.10 4.52 -14.22
C LEU A 165 5.98 4.54 -12.96
N ALA A 166 7.20 3.99 -13.04
CA ALA A 166 8.16 4.00 -11.94
C ALA A 166 8.54 5.44 -11.54
N SER A 167 8.94 6.27 -12.51
CA SER A 167 9.33 7.67 -12.29
C SER A 167 8.16 8.48 -11.71
N ARG A 168 6.97 8.36 -12.29
CA ARG A 168 5.77 9.04 -11.80
C ARG A 168 5.44 8.65 -10.36
N SER A 169 5.53 7.36 -10.04
CA SER A 169 5.25 6.85 -8.69
C SER A 169 6.28 7.35 -7.69
N TRP A 170 7.55 7.45 -8.09
CA TRP A 170 8.59 8.02 -7.25
C TRP A 170 8.34 9.51 -6.96
N CYS A 171 8.20 10.33 -8.01
CA CYS A 171 8.01 11.78 -7.86
C CYS A 171 6.81 12.10 -6.97
N ASN A 172 5.76 11.25 -7.02
CA ASN A 172 4.57 11.42 -6.20
C ASN A 172 4.82 11.31 -4.68
N VAL A 173 5.94 10.73 -4.25
CA VAL A 173 6.31 10.55 -2.83
C VAL A 173 7.69 11.11 -2.49
N GLU A 174 8.36 11.80 -3.41
CA GLU A 174 9.77 12.18 -3.26
C GLU A 174 10.05 12.95 -1.95
N ASP A 175 9.20 13.91 -1.60
CA ASP A 175 9.35 14.71 -0.38
C ASP A 175 9.30 13.84 0.89
N LEU A 176 8.42 12.83 0.89
CA LEU A 176 8.35 11.85 1.97
C LEU A 176 9.65 11.06 2.06
N LEU A 177 10.17 10.62 0.91
CA LEU A 177 11.34 9.75 0.83
C LEU A 177 12.62 10.49 1.26
N LYS A 178 12.75 11.78 0.95
CA LYS A 178 13.87 12.62 1.41
C LYS A 178 13.98 12.67 2.93
N GLY A 179 12.85 12.62 3.62
CA GLY A 179 12.78 12.61 5.09
C GLY A 179 13.17 11.29 5.75
N ILE A 180 13.34 10.19 4.99
CA ILE A 180 13.70 8.88 5.55
C ILE A 180 15.19 8.88 5.90
N VAL A 181 15.52 8.66 7.18
CA VAL A 181 16.92 8.60 7.67
C VAL A 181 17.53 7.18 7.67
N ASP A 182 16.76 6.17 7.26
CA ASP A 182 17.22 4.79 7.24
C ASP A 182 18.29 4.55 6.14
N ASN A 183 19.51 4.24 6.58
CA ASN A 183 20.65 4.04 5.69
C ASN A 183 20.51 2.82 4.77
N LEU A 184 19.85 1.75 5.23
CA LEU A 184 19.66 0.55 4.42
C LEU A 184 18.67 0.86 3.30
N TRP A 185 17.54 1.49 3.63
CA TRP A 185 16.54 1.90 2.67
C TRP A 185 17.16 2.79 1.57
N ARG A 186 17.93 3.81 1.98
CA ARG A 186 18.60 4.73 1.03
C ARG A 186 19.54 4.01 0.08
N ARG A 187 20.41 3.14 0.60
CA ARG A 187 21.34 2.35 -0.24
C ARG A 187 20.59 1.45 -1.23
N THR A 188 19.50 0.82 -0.78
CA THR A 188 18.67 -0.02 -1.66
C THR A 188 18.03 0.84 -2.74
N ALA A 189 17.47 2.00 -2.40
CA ALA A 189 16.91 2.94 -3.36
C ALA A 189 17.95 3.45 -4.38
N SER A 190 19.14 3.85 -3.92
CA SER A 190 20.25 4.26 -4.80
C SER A 190 20.59 3.16 -5.80
N ARG A 191 20.73 1.92 -5.32
CA ARG A 191 21.08 0.77 -6.16
C ARG A 191 20.04 0.52 -7.26
N ILE A 192 18.74 0.57 -6.92
CA ILE A 192 17.65 0.38 -7.88
C ILE A 192 17.77 1.40 -9.03
N TRP A 193 17.97 2.68 -8.71
CA TRP A 193 18.09 3.73 -9.71
C TRP A 193 19.39 3.70 -10.51
N HIS A 194 20.51 3.36 -9.88
CA HIS A 194 21.78 3.17 -10.61
C HIS A 194 21.68 2.03 -11.62
N THR A 195 21.17 0.86 -11.21
CA THR A 195 20.95 -0.27 -12.13
C THR A 195 20.01 0.11 -13.27
N ALA A 196 18.91 0.83 -12.96
CA ALA A 196 18.00 1.33 -13.99
C ALA A 196 18.70 2.23 -15.02
N ALA A 197 19.56 3.15 -14.55
CA ALA A 197 20.30 4.09 -15.39
C ALA A 197 21.35 3.40 -16.27
N GLU A 198 22.02 2.36 -15.76
CA GLU A 198 22.99 1.56 -16.51
C GLU A 198 22.32 0.70 -17.59
N GLU A 199 21.21 0.04 -17.25
CA GLU A 199 20.50 -0.86 -18.17
C GLU A 199 19.71 -0.12 -19.26
N ASN A 200 19.14 1.04 -18.92
CA ASN A 200 18.21 1.74 -19.79
C ASN A 200 18.55 3.22 -19.94
N PRO A 201 19.77 3.58 -20.37
CA PRO A 201 20.17 4.97 -20.45
C PRO A 201 19.15 5.75 -21.28
N LYS A 202 18.96 5.41 -22.56
CA LYS A 202 18.10 6.18 -23.48
C LYS A 202 16.65 6.34 -23.00
N ALA A 203 16.09 5.34 -22.33
CA ALA A 203 14.69 5.38 -21.88
C ALA A 203 14.50 6.18 -20.56
N LEU A 204 15.56 6.37 -19.77
CA LEU A 204 15.57 7.42 -18.73
C LEU A 204 15.88 8.81 -19.31
N TRP A 205 16.53 8.89 -20.48
CA TRP A 205 16.94 10.16 -21.10
C TRP A 205 15.95 10.75 -22.11
N ASP A 206 14.96 9.99 -22.59
CA ASP A 206 14.05 10.40 -23.67
C ASP A 206 12.59 10.04 -23.32
N ASP A 207 11.81 11.01 -22.83
CA ASP A 207 10.38 10.82 -22.56
C ASP A 207 9.51 11.05 -23.80
N GLY A 208 10.09 11.41 -24.95
CA GLY A 208 9.40 11.65 -26.22
C GLY A 208 8.24 12.66 -26.14
N ARG A 209 8.08 13.35 -25.01
CA ARG A 209 6.99 14.27 -24.72
C ARG A 209 7.56 15.39 -23.89
N GLY A 210 7.99 16.45 -24.58
CA GLY A 210 8.47 17.71 -24.01
C GLY A 210 7.45 18.40 -23.09
N ASN A 211 7.24 17.82 -21.91
CA ASN A 211 6.55 18.41 -20.79
C ASN A 211 7.59 18.86 -19.77
N LYS A 212 7.53 20.14 -19.39
CA LYS A 212 8.68 20.92 -18.89
C LYS A 212 9.01 20.76 -17.41
N ASP A 213 8.32 19.89 -16.67
CA ASP A 213 8.35 20.02 -15.21
C ASP A 213 9.46 19.22 -14.50
N MET A 214 9.96 18.12 -15.07
CA MET A 214 11.25 17.51 -14.72
C MET A 214 11.48 16.28 -15.61
N THR A 215 12.55 16.25 -16.40
CA THR A 215 12.86 15.04 -17.19
C THR A 215 13.35 13.93 -16.26
N THR A 216 13.07 12.66 -16.57
CA THR A 216 13.63 11.49 -15.86
C THR A 216 15.17 11.56 -15.73
N ARG A 217 15.82 12.25 -16.69
CA ARG A 217 17.20 12.76 -16.68
C ARG A 217 17.56 13.63 -15.47
N GLN A 218 16.87 14.75 -15.26
CA GLN A 218 17.13 15.65 -14.13
C GLN A 218 16.85 14.95 -12.80
N PHE A 219 15.84 14.09 -12.79
CA PHE A 219 15.45 13.31 -11.63
C PHE A 219 16.55 12.32 -11.20
N GLY A 220 17.09 11.52 -12.13
CA GLY A 220 18.19 10.60 -11.84
C GLY A 220 19.45 11.34 -11.36
N GLU A 221 19.87 12.39 -12.06
CA GLU A 221 21.11 13.12 -11.73
C GLU A 221 21.01 13.91 -10.41
N GLN A 222 19.91 14.61 -10.16
CA GLN A 222 19.70 15.35 -8.90
C GLN A 222 19.52 14.42 -7.71
N TYR A 223 18.82 13.30 -7.89
CA TYR A 223 18.52 12.40 -6.78
C TYR A 223 19.71 11.50 -6.42
N LEU A 224 20.43 10.96 -7.42
CA LEU A 224 21.65 10.21 -7.17
C LEU A 224 22.72 11.09 -6.52
N SER A 225 22.88 12.34 -6.98
CA SER A 225 23.81 13.29 -6.34
C SER A 225 23.40 13.68 -4.91
N TRP A 226 22.10 13.83 -4.63
CA TRP A 226 21.61 14.06 -3.26
C TRP A 226 21.89 12.85 -2.34
N LEU A 227 21.58 11.63 -2.79
CA LEU A 227 21.83 10.41 -2.04
C LEU A 227 23.32 10.24 -1.74
N ASP A 228 24.18 10.48 -2.72
CA ASP A 228 25.64 10.37 -2.57
C ASP A 228 26.18 11.43 -1.60
N ALA A 229 25.69 12.67 -1.69
CA ALA A 229 26.11 13.75 -0.79
C ALA A 229 25.75 13.46 0.68
N GLU A 230 24.54 12.97 0.98
CA GLU A 230 24.16 12.61 2.35
C GLU A 230 24.91 11.38 2.86
N MET A 231 25.12 10.38 2.01
CA MET A 231 25.91 9.18 2.34
C MET A 231 27.38 9.52 2.66
N ILE A 232 27.97 10.47 1.93
CA ILE A 232 29.32 10.98 2.20
C ILE A 232 29.36 11.78 3.52
N GLY A 233 28.36 12.62 3.77
CA GLY A 233 28.24 13.38 5.03
C GLY A 233 28.18 12.48 6.27
N LEU A 234 27.37 11.41 6.21
CA LEU A 234 27.25 10.42 7.30
C LEU A 234 28.54 9.64 7.55
N ARG A 235 29.34 9.36 6.52
CA ARG A 235 30.66 8.72 6.66
C ARG A 235 31.68 9.63 7.35
N ARG A 236 31.69 10.93 7.01
CA ARG A 236 32.58 11.93 7.64
C ARG A 236 32.20 12.19 9.10
N GLY A 237 30.90 12.23 9.42
CA GLY A 237 30.44 12.38 10.80
C GLY A 237 30.83 11.22 11.73
N ARG A 238 30.87 9.98 11.22
CA ARG A 238 31.36 8.81 11.98
C ARG A 238 32.87 8.81 12.21
N GLN A 239 33.66 9.40 11.32
CA GLN A 239 35.12 9.50 11.48
C GLN A 239 35.55 10.60 12.47
N ALA A 240 34.68 11.57 12.75
CA ALA A 240 34.94 12.63 13.73
C ALA A 240 34.53 12.26 15.17
N LEU A 241 33.87 11.11 15.37
CA LEU A 241 33.38 10.61 16.66
C LEU A 241 34.13 9.35 17.14
N LEU A 242 35.20 8.99 16.44
CA LEU A 242 36.17 7.95 16.80
C LEU A 242 37.53 8.61 17.06
#